data_AF-H1LHK1-F1
#
_entry.id   AF-H1LHK1-F1
#
_cell.length_a   1.000
_cell.length_b   1.000
_cell.length_c   1.000
_cell.angle_alpha   90.00
_cell.angle_beta   90.00
_cell.angle_gamma   90.00
#
_symmetry.space_group_name_H-M   'P 1'
#
loop_
_entity.id
_entity.type
_entity.pdbx_description
1 polymer ?
#
loop_
_entity_poly.entity_id
_entity_poly.type
_entity_poly.pdbx_seq_one_letter_code
_entity_poly.pdbx_strand_id
1 'polypeptide(L)'
;GGGQQSALAADFNRTSAAADQSIDEWMPDKNLQYLVLTELQMKDVQVDGSNISSASQITKQMLADDLTSLRTDRNDSDDPTGQSVQYDNRDYYNAVMAVQNLDGLQYATNLVNIEVSPNTDAKDEWDGAFPNAKLSDISALAGLTKLATVNISLTSVHDISALKGKRLVSKDPNNGMVTDLSHNEITDISPLQDTQGTLPAWLTIGYQAYILPTITLNKKVTSLVTPSFIIKNIDDQNVPITPYYNDASQNDWFSEYTSTANGGAIDNPQQQLTWTDLKASTIIPGGQTGGYLTAYWSDKLFGESGYPYDGVVIQPFIFSDTVGNINVNFKNDAGQYIYGQQTLSGTIGDSFNYKLASDNKTLADQSSTQNNQNVNGILKNLENSYGYNYVTVSGPADAKYSEPDATTNALSEITYTLSNKKAPVAARPVTIKYQDSEGTKLADDVNLSGSDKIADVDTFTTTKPTKFNDPYQMDDYKLDQILVNGSPAPAADVNINDGTYKGTYTDSDQMVTYVYSKIPKTLFKVNFVDENGHALTINGKTFDTISGNPGTQWTYTIPIANG
;
A
#
# COMPACT_ATOMS: atom_id res chain seq x y z
N GLY A 1 -23.95 56.91 -23.41
CA GLY A 1 -22.72 56.31 -23.96
C GLY A 1 -22.31 55.18 -23.05
N GLY A 2 -22.72 53.96 -23.39
CA GLY A 2 -22.36 52.75 -22.65
C GLY A 2 -21.14 52.12 -23.31
N GLY A 3 -20.04 52.03 -22.56
CA GLY A 3 -18.91 51.20 -22.93
C GLY A 3 -19.16 49.80 -22.38
N GLN A 4 -19.50 48.86 -23.25
CA GLN A 4 -19.26 47.44 -22.97
C GLN A 4 -17.80 47.14 -23.32
N GLN A 5 -17.05 46.71 -22.31
CA GLN A 5 -15.79 46.01 -22.49
C GLN A 5 -16.08 44.70 -23.22
N SER A 6 -15.78 44.64 -24.51
CA SER A 6 -15.55 43.39 -25.21
C SER A 6 -14.27 42.76 -24.64
N ALA A 7 -14.39 41.69 -23.87
CA ALA A 7 -13.26 40.84 -23.54
C ALA A 7 -12.72 40.28 -24.86
N LEU A 8 -11.43 40.47 -25.11
CA LEU A 8 -10.69 39.95 -26.24
C LEU A 8 -10.82 38.42 -26.26
N ALA A 9 -11.54 37.87 -27.23
CA ALA A 9 -11.33 36.50 -27.67
C ALA A 9 -9.92 36.45 -28.24
N ALA A 10 -9.01 35.77 -27.54
CA ALA A 10 -7.71 35.47 -28.10
C ALA A 10 -7.90 34.39 -29.17
N ASP A 11 -7.86 34.78 -30.45
CA ASP A 11 -7.69 33.88 -31.58
C ASP A 11 -6.36 33.13 -31.41
N PHE A 12 -6.37 32.00 -30.71
CA PHE A 12 -5.27 31.04 -30.71
C PHE A 12 -5.46 30.09 -31.88
N ASN A 13 -5.16 30.56 -33.09
CA ASN A 13 -5.05 29.65 -34.21
C ASN A 13 -3.82 28.75 -33.99
N ARG A 14 -4.05 27.49 -33.57
CA ARG A 14 -2.97 26.55 -33.21
C ARG A 14 -2.42 25.88 -34.45
N THR A 15 -1.12 25.69 -34.48
CA THR A 15 -0.48 24.91 -35.56
C THR A 15 -0.67 23.41 -35.32
N SER A 16 -0.79 22.65 -36.40
CA SER A 16 -0.81 21.18 -36.36
C SER A 16 0.36 20.59 -35.55
N ALA A 17 0.14 19.41 -34.97
CA ALA A 17 1.17 18.66 -34.25
C ALA A 17 2.43 18.50 -35.11
N ALA A 18 3.61 18.65 -34.49
CA ALA A 18 4.87 18.39 -35.18
C ALA A 18 4.89 16.94 -35.70
N ALA A 19 5.41 16.74 -36.91
CA ALA A 19 5.35 15.46 -37.64
C ALA A 19 6.14 14.30 -36.99
N ASP A 20 6.79 14.53 -35.83
CA ASP A 20 7.72 13.61 -35.19
C ASP A 20 7.15 12.85 -33.99
N GLN A 21 5.94 13.17 -33.48
CA GLN A 21 5.33 12.43 -32.38
C GLN A 21 3.89 11.99 -32.70
N SER A 22 3.71 10.67 -32.89
CA SER A 22 2.38 10.10 -33.12
C SER A 22 1.54 10.14 -31.84
N ILE A 23 0.24 10.45 -31.95
CA ILE A 23 -0.70 10.38 -30.83
C ILE A 23 -0.74 8.98 -30.20
N ASP A 24 -0.51 7.94 -30.99
CA ASP A 24 -0.55 6.54 -30.55
C ASP A 24 0.56 6.20 -29.53
N GLU A 25 1.62 7.00 -29.47
CA GLU A 25 2.71 6.81 -28.52
C GLU A 25 2.34 7.26 -27.10
N TRP A 26 1.37 8.16 -26.96
CA TRP A 26 1.04 8.78 -25.66
C TRP A 26 -0.45 8.78 -25.31
N MET A 27 -1.33 8.46 -26.26
CA MET A 27 -2.75 8.15 -26.09
C MET A 27 -3.08 6.94 -26.98
N PRO A 28 -2.68 5.71 -26.60
CA PRO A 28 -2.75 4.54 -27.48
C PRO A 28 -4.18 4.04 -27.77
N ASP A 29 -5.15 4.29 -26.88
CA ASP A 29 -6.53 3.85 -27.07
C ASP A 29 -7.24 4.68 -28.16
N LYS A 30 -7.55 4.04 -29.29
CA LYS A 30 -8.19 4.68 -30.45
C LYS A 30 -9.63 5.13 -30.17
N ASN A 31 -10.33 4.43 -29.29
CA ASN A 31 -11.68 4.83 -28.90
C ASN A 31 -11.59 6.09 -28.05
N LEU A 32 -10.63 6.16 -27.12
CA LEU A 32 -10.38 7.36 -26.34
C LEU A 32 -9.99 8.56 -27.23
N GLN A 33 -9.10 8.35 -28.21
CA GLN A 33 -8.78 9.38 -29.21
C GLN A 33 -10.03 9.92 -29.90
N TYR A 34 -10.98 9.04 -30.23
CA TYR A 34 -12.24 9.44 -30.85
C TYR A 34 -13.11 10.27 -29.88
N LEU A 35 -13.29 9.82 -28.63
CA LEU A 35 -14.05 10.55 -27.61
C LEU A 35 -13.48 11.95 -27.37
N VAL A 36 -12.15 12.05 -27.24
CA VAL A 36 -11.45 13.32 -27.03
C VAL A 36 -11.55 14.22 -28.26
N LEU A 37 -11.41 13.68 -29.48
CA LEU A 37 -11.61 14.44 -30.71
C LEU A 37 -13.01 15.06 -30.74
N THR A 38 -14.05 14.27 -30.45
CA THR A 38 -15.44 14.75 -30.41
C THR A 38 -15.62 15.88 -29.41
N GLU A 39 -15.09 15.75 -28.18
CA GLU A 39 -15.18 16.82 -27.18
C GLU A 39 -14.45 18.11 -27.63
N LEU A 40 -13.27 17.99 -28.25
CA LEU A 40 -12.55 19.16 -28.78
C LEU A 40 -13.28 19.81 -29.96
N GLN A 41 -13.96 19.03 -30.81
CA GLN A 41 -14.81 19.53 -31.88
C GLN A 41 -15.99 20.32 -31.32
N MET A 42 -16.66 19.80 -30.29
CA MET A 42 -17.78 20.49 -29.62
C MET A 42 -17.35 21.77 -28.90
N LYS A 43 -16.06 21.93 -28.59
CA LYS A 43 -15.48 23.14 -28.01
C LYS A 43 -14.95 24.12 -29.06
N ASP A 44 -15.22 23.86 -30.35
CA ASP A 44 -14.75 24.67 -31.49
C ASP A 44 -13.22 24.88 -31.50
N VAL A 45 -12.45 23.88 -31.05
CA VAL A 45 -11.00 23.97 -31.05
C VAL A 45 -10.48 24.01 -32.50
N GLN A 46 -9.71 25.06 -32.82
CA GLN A 46 -9.19 25.30 -34.16
C GLN A 46 -7.73 24.88 -34.31
N VAL A 47 -7.42 24.28 -35.47
CA VAL A 47 -6.08 23.94 -35.94
C VAL A 47 -5.91 24.47 -37.36
N ASP A 48 -4.88 25.27 -37.59
CA ASP A 48 -4.54 25.87 -38.89
C ASP A 48 -5.73 26.62 -39.56
N GLY A 49 -6.58 27.24 -38.75
CA GLY A 49 -7.70 28.09 -39.14
C GLY A 49 -8.99 27.34 -39.45
N SER A 50 -9.06 26.04 -39.13
CA SER A 50 -10.24 25.20 -39.30
C SER A 50 -10.52 24.42 -38.01
N ASN A 51 -11.77 24.01 -37.79
CA ASN A 51 -12.10 23.13 -36.67
C ASN A 51 -11.30 21.82 -36.75
N ILE A 52 -10.86 21.33 -35.60
CA ILE A 52 -10.11 20.08 -35.51
C ILE A 52 -10.91 18.93 -36.16
N SER A 53 -10.25 18.12 -36.98
CA SER A 53 -10.91 17.15 -37.85
C SER A 53 -10.38 15.72 -37.71
N SER A 54 -9.22 15.56 -37.08
CA SER A 54 -8.59 14.25 -36.90
C SER A 54 -7.86 14.16 -35.57
N ALA A 55 -7.86 12.96 -34.97
CA ALA A 55 -7.14 12.67 -33.74
C ALA A 55 -5.63 12.95 -33.86
N SER A 56 -5.05 12.81 -35.05
CA SER A 56 -3.63 13.11 -35.30
C SER A 56 -3.26 14.59 -35.09
N GLN A 57 -4.26 15.48 -35.07
CA GLN A 57 -4.05 16.90 -34.80
C GLN A 57 -4.03 17.22 -33.30
N ILE A 58 -4.49 16.31 -32.44
CA ILE A 58 -4.56 16.52 -31.00
C ILE A 58 -3.14 16.57 -30.43
N THR A 59 -2.88 17.58 -29.60
CA THR A 59 -1.62 17.74 -28.88
C THR A 59 -1.86 17.72 -27.38
N LYS A 60 -0.82 17.40 -26.60
CA LYS A 60 -0.85 17.47 -25.14
C LYS A 60 -1.24 18.86 -24.62
N GLN A 61 -0.78 19.90 -25.33
CA GLN A 61 -1.12 21.29 -25.00
C GLN A 61 -2.61 21.59 -25.22
N MET A 62 -3.22 21.06 -26.30
CA MET A 62 -4.67 21.18 -26.51
C MET A 62 -5.47 20.57 -25.35
N LEU A 63 -5.04 19.40 -24.86
CA LEU A 63 -5.69 18.78 -23.70
C LEU A 63 -5.56 19.63 -22.45
N ALA A 64 -4.38 20.19 -22.19
CA ALA A 64 -4.16 21.08 -21.05
C ALA A 64 -5.02 22.35 -21.12
N ASP A 65 -5.16 22.95 -22.31
CA ASP A 65 -5.81 24.24 -22.49
C ASP A 65 -7.34 24.13 -22.57
N ASP A 66 -7.89 23.14 -23.27
CA ASP A 66 -9.33 23.11 -23.57
C ASP A 66 -10.11 21.98 -22.88
N LEU A 67 -9.43 20.89 -22.51
CA LEU A 67 -10.12 19.72 -21.96
C LEU A 67 -10.37 19.88 -20.44
N THR A 68 -11.37 20.69 -20.12
CA THR A 68 -11.84 20.93 -18.74
C THR A 68 -12.97 19.98 -18.32
N SER A 69 -13.66 19.39 -19.30
CA SER A 69 -14.68 18.37 -19.14
C SER A 69 -14.55 17.40 -20.31
N LEU A 70 -14.73 16.11 -20.06
CA LEU A 70 -14.97 15.09 -21.09
C LEU A 70 -16.29 14.41 -20.74
N ARG A 71 -17.26 14.42 -21.66
CA ARG A 71 -18.59 13.84 -21.41
C ARG A 71 -19.02 12.94 -22.54
N THR A 72 -19.27 11.68 -22.23
CA THR A 72 -19.80 10.73 -23.22
C THR A 72 -21.32 10.75 -23.30
N ASP A 73 -22.02 11.24 -22.27
CA ASP A 73 -23.48 11.27 -22.26
C ASP A 73 -24.03 12.70 -22.13
N ARG A 74 -23.92 13.46 -23.23
CA ARG A 74 -24.46 14.82 -23.31
C ARG A 74 -25.40 14.94 -24.51
N ASN A 75 -26.52 15.63 -24.29
CA ASN A 75 -27.38 16.09 -25.37
C ASN A 75 -26.63 17.16 -26.17
N ASP A 76 -26.62 17.05 -27.50
CA ASP A 76 -26.12 18.12 -28.35
C ASP A 76 -27.03 19.35 -28.16
N SER A 77 -26.45 20.50 -27.81
CA SER A 77 -27.22 21.73 -27.59
C SER A 77 -27.87 22.26 -28.87
N ASP A 78 -27.38 21.82 -30.04
CA ASP A 78 -27.93 22.15 -31.36
C ASP A 78 -28.84 21.04 -31.92
N ASP A 79 -29.01 19.92 -31.20
CA ASP A 79 -29.95 18.88 -31.58
C ASP A 79 -31.39 19.26 -31.18
N PRO A 80 -32.30 19.45 -32.15
CA PRO A 80 -33.71 19.75 -31.87
C PRO A 80 -34.47 18.59 -31.18
N THR A 81 -33.91 17.39 -31.13
CA THR A 81 -34.51 16.24 -30.42
C THR A 81 -34.09 16.12 -28.96
N GLY A 82 -32.95 16.74 -28.59
CA GLY A 82 -32.36 16.68 -27.25
C GLY A 82 -31.85 15.28 -26.87
N GLN A 83 -31.40 14.48 -27.84
CA GLN A 83 -30.88 13.13 -27.65
C GLN A 83 -29.36 13.15 -27.46
N SER A 84 -28.82 12.12 -26.80
CA SER A 84 -27.40 11.98 -26.50
C SER A 84 -26.60 11.62 -27.76
N VAL A 85 -25.35 12.06 -27.86
CA VAL A 85 -24.44 11.68 -28.97
C VAL A 85 -24.33 10.15 -29.12
N GLN A 86 -24.39 9.41 -28.01
CA GLN A 86 -24.42 7.95 -28.02
C GLN A 86 -25.70 7.38 -28.66
N TYR A 87 -26.83 8.07 -28.52
CA TYR A 87 -28.10 7.65 -29.12
C TYR A 87 -28.11 7.87 -30.64
N ASP A 88 -27.52 8.97 -31.11
CA ASP A 88 -27.54 9.32 -32.54
C ASP A 88 -26.40 8.66 -33.34
N ASN A 89 -25.32 8.26 -32.67
CA ASN A 89 -24.11 7.76 -33.32
C ASN A 89 -23.65 6.42 -32.74
N ARG A 90 -23.96 5.35 -33.48
CA ARG A 90 -23.55 3.98 -33.15
C ARG A 90 -22.04 3.82 -33.01
N ASP A 91 -21.25 4.46 -33.86
CA ASP A 91 -19.79 4.34 -33.80
C ASP A 91 -19.24 5.01 -32.53
N TYR A 92 -19.85 6.12 -32.10
CA TYR A 92 -19.52 6.78 -30.84
C TYR A 92 -19.94 5.92 -29.63
N TYR A 93 -21.15 5.38 -29.62
CA TYR A 93 -21.59 4.41 -28.59
C TYR A 93 -20.64 3.21 -28.50
N ASN A 94 -20.29 2.61 -29.64
CA ASN A 94 -19.34 1.50 -29.70
C ASN A 94 -17.95 1.90 -29.16
N ALA A 95 -17.51 3.13 -29.42
CA ALA A 95 -16.26 3.65 -28.88
C ALA A 95 -16.33 3.77 -27.35
N VAL A 96 -17.39 4.35 -26.78
CA VAL A 96 -17.61 4.42 -25.32
C VAL A 96 -17.58 3.02 -24.70
N MET A 97 -18.25 2.05 -25.32
CA MET A 97 -18.24 0.65 -24.88
C MET A 97 -16.87 -0.02 -24.95
N ALA A 98 -15.97 0.46 -25.83
CA ALA A 98 -14.72 -0.20 -26.16
C ALA A 98 -13.44 0.47 -25.63
N VAL A 99 -13.52 1.68 -25.05
CA VAL A 99 -12.39 2.28 -24.31
C VAL A 99 -11.94 1.32 -23.21
N GLN A 100 -10.63 1.09 -23.09
CA GLN A 100 -10.05 0.21 -22.08
C GLN A 100 -9.20 0.95 -21.05
N ASN A 101 -8.50 1.99 -21.48
CA ASN A 101 -7.62 2.80 -20.62
C ASN A 101 -7.75 4.29 -20.95
N LEU A 102 -7.34 5.13 -19.99
CA LEU A 102 -7.38 6.59 -20.10
C LEU A 102 -6.02 7.24 -20.41
N ASP A 103 -5.04 6.45 -20.87
CA ASP A 103 -3.70 6.96 -21.21
C ASP A 103 -3.80 8.12 -22.21
N GLY A 104 -3.13 9.22 -21.89
CA GLY A 104 -3.21 10.49 -22.60
C GLY A 104 -3.96 11.57 -21.81
N LEU A 105 -4.92 11.19 -20.97
CA LEU A 105 -5.67 12.18 -20.16
C LEU A 105 -4.85 12.80 -19.03
N GLN A 106 -3.69 12.24 -18.66
CA GLN A 106 -2.76 12.86 -17.70
C GLN A 106 -2.27 14.25 -18.14
N TYR A 107 -2.35 14.57 -19.43
CA TYR A 107 -1.99 15.88 -19.96
C TYR A 107 -3.14 16.91 -19.88
N ALA A 108 -4.37 16.48 -19.60
CA ALA A 108 -5.52 17.36 -19.38
C ALA A 108 -5.49 17.97 -17.98
N THR A 109 -4.45 18.75 -17.66
CA THR A 109 -4.17 19.24 -16.29
C THR A 109 -5.26 20.15 -15.70
N ASN A 110 -6.18 20.63 -16.54
CA ASN A 110 -7.32 21.45 -16.15
C ASN A 110 -8.66 20.68 -16.14
N LEU A 111 -8.65 19.36 -16.31
CA LEU A 111 -9.83 18.51 -16.28
C LEU A 111 -10.47 18.55 -14.88
N VAL A 112 -11.75 18.92 -14.85
CA VAL A 112 -12.58 18.98 -13.63
C VAL A 112 -13.59 17.82 -13.62
N ASN A 113 -14.10 17.48 -14.80
CA ASN A 113 -15.19 16.54 -14.99
C ASN A 113 -14.78 15.49 -16.01
N ILE A 114 -14.90 14.21 -15.65
CA ILE A 114 -14.80 13.12 -16.61
C ILE A 114 -16.03 12.22 -16.51
N GLU A 115 -16.60 11.91 -17.66
CA GLU A 115 -17.59 10.86 -17.84
C GLU A 115 -17.15 9.97 -19.00
N VAL A 116 -17.01 8.68 -18.72
CA VAL A 116 -16.79 7.61 -19.68
C VAL A 116 -17.70 6.46 -19.26
N SER A 117 -19.00 6.66 -19.49
CA SER A 117 -20.05 5.70 -19.15
C SER A 117 -21.02 5.54 -20.33
N PRO A 118 -21.50 4.32 -20.58
CA PRO A 118 -22.49 4.07 -21.61
C PRO A 118 -23.85 4.67 -21.22
N ASN A 119 -24.54 5.25 -22.19
CA ASN A 119 -25.93 5.69 -22.03
C ASN A 119 -26.86 4.46 -22.08
N THR A 120 -27.69 4.28 -21.05
CA THR A 120 -28.59 3.12 -20.91
C THR A 120 -29.82 3.15 -21.83
N ASP A 121 -30.15 4.28 -22.42
CA ASP A 121 -31.22 4.40 -23.42
C ASP A 121 -30.68 4.09 -24.82
N ALA A 122 -29.45 4.52 -25.13
CA ALA A 122 -28.77 4.21 -26.39
C ALA A 122 -28.55 2.70 -26.59
N LYS A 123 -28.48 1.92 -25.50
CA LYS A 123 -28.36 0.45 -25.59
C LYS A 123 -29.48 -0.17 -26.42
N ASP A 124 -30.71 0.32 -26.30
CA ASP A 124 -31.89 -0.30 -26.94
C ASP A 124 -31.92 -0.05 -28.44
N GLU A 125 -31.30 1.04 -28.89
CA GLU A 125 -31.15 1.37 -30.30
C GLU A 125 -30.09 0.48 -30.98
N TRP A 126 -29.00 0.14 -30.27
CA TRP A 126 -27.82 -0.43 -30.90
C TRP A 126 -27.52 -1.90 -30.62
N ASP A 127 -27.74 -2.39 -29.39
CA ASP A 127 -27.28 -3.71 -28.91
C ASP A 127 -28.39 -4.50 -28.19
N GLY A 128 -29.30 -3.82 -27.49
CA GLY A 128 -30.40 -4.39 -26.72
C GLY A 128 -29.97 -5.11 -25.43
N ALA A 129 -28.67 -5.36 -25.22
CA ALA A 129 -28.12 -5.88 -23.98
C ALA A 129 -27.89 -4.75 -22.96
N PHE A 130 -27.91 -5.08 -21.67
CA PHE A 130 -27.56 -4.12 -20.63
C PHE A 130 -26.04 -3.79 -20.71
N PRO A 131 -25.63 -2.51 -20.73
CA PRO A 131 -24.25 -2.13 -20.97
C PRO A 131 -23.29 -2.65 -19.90
N ASN A 132 -22.15 -3.13 -20.37
CA ASN A 132 -20.93 -3.33 -19.59
C ASN A 132 -19.74 -2.91 -20.47
N ALA A 133 -19.27 -1.69 -20.27
CA ALA A 133 -18.17 -1.11 -21.04
C ALA A 133 -16.80 -1.58 -20.53
N LYS A 134 -15.79 -1.54 -21.40
CA LYS A 134 -14.48 -2.17 -21.16
C LYS A 134 -13.47 -1.34 -20.38
N LEU A 135 -13.83 -0.11 -19.98
CA LEU A 135 -12.90 0.76 -19.26
C LEU A 135 -12.51 0.07 -17.96
N SER A 136 -11.21 -0.15 -17.76
CA SER A 136 -10.68 -0.84 -16.58
C SER A 136 -9.48 -0.11 -15.96
N ASP A 137 -8.69 0.60 -16.76
CA ASP A 137 -7.53 1.36 -16.30
C ASP A 137 -7.79 2.88 -16.33
N ILE A 138 -7.89 3.45 -15.13
CA ILE A 138 -8.07 4.89 -14.91
C ILE A 138 -6.81 5.57 -14.32
N SER A 139 -5.66 4.91 -14.37
CA SER A 139 -4.41 5.39 -13.76
C SER A 139 -3.97 6.77 -14.24
N ALA A 140 -4.30 7.14 -15.48
CA ALA A 140 -4.06 8.47 -16.05
C ALA A 140 -4.71 9.63 -15.25
N LEU A 141 -5.72 9.36 -14.42
CA LEU A 141 -6.40 10.36 -13.59
C LEU A 141 -5.61 10.73 -12.32
N ALA A 142 -4.59 9.96 -11.94
CA ALA A 142 -3.89 10.12 -10.66
C ALA A 142 -3.30 11.53 -10.45
N GLY A 143 -2.75 12.13 -11.51
CA GLY A 143 -2.14 13.47 -11.47
C GLY A 143 -3.11 14.65 -11.60
N LEU A 144 -4.39 14.41 -11.89
CA LEU A 144 -5.37 15.47 -12.23
C LEU A 144 -5.96 16.11 -10.97
N THR A 145 -5.21 17.05 -10.38
CA THR A 145 -5.53 17.66 -9.07
C THR A 145 -6.82 18.50 -9.04
N LYS A 146 -7.36 18.89 -10.20
CA LYS A 146 -8.62 19.65 -10.31
C LYS A 146 -9.85 18.77 -10.51
N LEU A 147 -9.67 17.47 -10.68
CA LEU A 147 -10.75 16.51 -10.91
C LEU A 147 -11.67 16.46 -9.69
N ALA A 148 -12.93 16.79 -9.91
CA ALA A 148 -13.95 16.92 -8.87
C ALA A 148 -15.17 16.00 -9.13
N THR A 149 -15.38 15.57 -10.37
CA THR A 149 -16.53 14.73 -10.69
C THR A 149 -16.12 13.64 -11.67
N VAL A 150 -16.50 12.39 -11.37
CA VAL A 150 -16.10 11.19 -12.11
C VAL A 150 -17.31 10.29 -12.30
N ASN A 151 -17.74 10.12 -13.55
CA ASN A 151 -18.72 9.10 -13.93
C ASN A 151 -18.03 8.03 -14.77
N ILE A 152 -17.88 6.85 -14.17
CA ILE A 152 -17.37 5.64 -14.84
C ILE A 152 -18.28 4.47 -14.52
N SER A 153 -19.57 4.76 -14.33
CA SER A 153 -20.57 3.72 -14.09
C SER A 153 -20.69 2.78 -15.29
N LEU A 154 -21.08 1.52 -15.03
CA LEU A 154 -21.29 0.51 -16.06
C LEU A 154 -20.02 0.18 -16.86
N THR A 155 -18.87 0.15 -16.18
CA THR A 155 -17.59 -0.22 -16.78
C THR A 155 -16.96 -1.42 -16.07
N SER A 156 -15.66 -1.67 -16.29
CA SER A 156 -14.90 -2.80 -15.73
C SER A 156 -13.80 -2.31 -14.77
N VAL A 157 -13.97 -1.14 -14.14
CA VAL A 157 -12.95 -0.58 -13.25
C VAL A 157 -12.91 -1.34 -11.92
N HIS A 158 -11.73 -1.84 -11.56
CA HIS A 158 -11.48 -2.52 -10.29
C HIS A 158 -10.64 -1.67 -9.33
N ASP A 159 -9.57 -1.06 -9.85
CA ASP A 159 -8.61 -0.25 -9.08
C ASP A 159 -8.94 1.25 -9.21
N ILE A 160 -9.33 1.86 -8.09
CA ILE A 160 -9.62 3.30 -8.01
C ILE A 160 -8.53 4.11 -7.31
N SER A 161 -7.32 3.59 -7.19
CA SER A 161 -6.17 4.29 -6.59
C SER A 161 -5.87 5.64 -7.24
N ALA A 162 -6.20 5.83 -8.52
CA ALA A 162 -6.09 7.11 -9.22
C ALA A 162 -6.96 8.23 -8.59
N LEU A 163 -8.03 7.86 -7.89
CA LEU A 163 -8.93 8.78 -7.20
C LEU A 163 -8.45 9.18 -5.80
N LYS A 164 -7.32 8.62 -5.34
CA LYS A 164 -6.73 8.98 -4.05
C LYS A 164 -6.48 10.48 -3.93
N GLY A 165 -6.96 11.05 -2.82
CA GLY A 165 -6.83 12.47 -2.50
C GLY A 165 -7.69 13.41 -3.35
N LYS A 166 -8.55 12.91 -4.25
CA LYS A 166 -9.47 13.73 -5.05
C LYS A 166 -10.68 14.12 -4.22
N ARG A 167 -11.06 15.40 -4.27
CA ARG A 167 -12.21 15.95 -3.52
C ARG A 167 -13.46 15.85 -4.38
N LEU A 168 -13.98 14.63 -4.51
CA LEU A 168 -15.13 14.35 -5.37
C LEU A 168 -16.41 15.00 -4.82
N VAL A 169 -17.25 15.51 -5.72
CA VAL A 169 -18.60 16.06 -5.41
C VAL A 169 -19.67 15.17 -6.02
N SER A 170 -20.89 15.12 -5.47
CA SER A 170 -21.95 14.26 -6.03
C SER A 170 -22.43 14.76 -7.37
N LYS A 171 -22.43 16.08 -7.55
CA LYS A 171 -22.88 16.72 -8.78
C LYS A 171 -22.12 18.01 -9.03
N ASP A 172 -21.57 18.15 -10.23
CA ASP A 172 -20.95 19.41 -10.64
C ASP A 172 -22.03 20.51 -10.76
N PRO A 173 -21.85 21.67 -10.11
CA PRO A 173 -22.87 22.71 -10.06
C PRO A 173 -23.04 23.49 -11.37
N ASN A 174 -22.07 23.44 -12.28
CA ASN A 174 -22.05 24.23 -13.52
C ASN A 174 -22.69 23.47 -14.68
N ASN A 175 -22.57 22.15 -14.69
CA ASN A 175 -23.00 21.31 -15.82
C ASN A 175 -23.85 20.10 -15.39
N GLY A 176 -24.04 19.90 -14.08
CA GLY A 176 -24.91 18.86 -13.55
C GLY A 176 -24.39 17.43 -13.69
N MET A 177 -23.12 17.21 -14.03
CA MET A 177 -22.55 15.85 -14.10
C MET A 177 -22.61 15.22 -12.72
N VAL A 178 -22.97 13.95 -12.62
CA VAL A 178 -23.00 13.22 -11.34
C VAL A 178 -21.71 12.42 -11.19
N THR A 179 -21.18 12.30 -9.98
CA THR A 179 -20.13 11.30 -9.69
C THR A 179 -20.81 9.96 -9.47
N ASP A 180 -20.49 8.98 -10.31
CA ASP A 180 -21.04 7.63 -10.26
C ASP A 180 -19.96 6.59 -10.56
N LEU A 181 -19.79 5.68 -9.61
CA LEU A 181 -18.83 4.57 -9.63
C LEU A 181 -19.55 3.21 -9.58
N SER A 182 -20.88 3.19 -9.69
CA SER A 182 -21.69 1.98 -9.60
C SER A 182 -21.51 1.05 -10.81
N HIS A 183 -21.89 -0.22 -10.66
CA HIS A 183 -21.80 -1.22 -11.73
C HIS A 183 -20.38 -1.35 -12.31
N ASN A 184 -19.41 -1.57 -11.43
CA ASN A 184 -18.01 -1.81 -11.75
C ASN A 184 -17.52 -3.09 -11.05
N GLU A 185 -16.19 -3.24 -10.95
CA GLU A 185 -15.50 -4.34 -10.28
C GLU A 185 -14.84 -3.88 -8.96
N ILE A 186 -15.31 -2.76 -8.36
CA ILE A 186 -14.62 -2.09 -7.25
C ILE A 186 -14.84 -2.84 -5.94
N THR A 187 -13.76 -3.44 -5.45
CA THR A 187 -13.74 -4.18 -4.18
C THR A 187 -12.96 -3.47 -3.08
N ASP A 188 -12.19 -2.43 -3.40
CA ASP A 188 -11.47 -1.64 -2.41
C ASP A 188 -11.76 -0.15 -2.58
N ILE A 189 -12.47 0.43 -1.61
CA ILE A 189 -12.79 1.87 -1.60
C ILE A 189 -11.93 2.67 -0.60
N SER A 190 -10.93 2.03 0.03
CA SER A 190 -9.96 2.71 0.89
C SER A 190 -9.13 3.81 0.21
N PRO A 191 -8.93 3.84 -1.13
CA PRO A 191 -8.28 5.00 -1.78
C PRO A 191 -9.01 6.33 -1.53
N LEU A 192 -10.29 6.30 -1.17
CA LEU A 192 -11.09 7.49 -0.89
C LEU A 192 -11.02 7.96 0.58
N GLN A 193 -10.34 7.21 1.45
CA GLN A 193 -10.25 7.44 2.90
C GLN A 193 -9.82 8.86 3.27
N ASP A 194 -8.75 9.37 2.65
CA ASP A 194 -8.20 10.70 2.93
C ASP A 194 -9.19 11.85 2.67
N THR A 195 -10.20 11.60 1.83
CA THR A 195 -11.20 12.58 1.40
C THR A 195 -12.60 12.30 1.93
N GLN A 196 -12.77 11.26 2.77
CA GLN A 196 -14.05 10.81 3.31
C GLN A 196 -14.92 11.96 3.85
N GLY A 197 -14.31 12.90 4.60
CA GLY A 197 -15.02 14.06 5.16
C GLY A 197 -15.50 15.12 4.14
N THR A 198 -15.15 14.96 2.87
CA THR A 198 -15.57 15.82 1.75
C THR A 198 -16.47 15.13 0.75
N LEU A 199 -16.57 13.79 0.83
CA LEU A 199 -17.41 13.03 -0.07
C LEU A 199 -18.89 13.34 0.18
N PRO A 200 -19.70 13.39 -0.88
CA PRO A 200 -21.12 13.62 -0.73
C PRO A 200 -21.79 12.42 -0.06
N ALA A 201 -22.84 12.67 0.72
CA ALA A 201 -23.64 11.63 1.36
C ALA A 201 -24.37 10.68 0.37
N TRP A 202 -24.36 11.01 -0.93
CA TRP A 202 -25.08 10.33 -2.00
C TRP A 202 -24.11 9.83 -3.08
N LEU A 203 -22.84 9.58 -2.74
CA LEU A 203 -21.89 9.00 -3.68
C LEU A 203 -22.40 7.61 -4.11
N THR A 204 -22.65 7.42 -5.40
CA THR A 204 -23.07 6.13 -5.95
C THR A 204 -21.86 5.26 -6.24
N ILE A 205 -21.75 4.12 -5.53
CA ILE A 205 -20.68 3.13 -5.70
C ILE A 205 -21.20 1.69 -5.45
N GLY A 206 -22.51 1.49 -5.51
CA GLY A 206 -23.12 0.17 -5.32
C GLY A 206 -23.04 -0.70 -6.58
N TYR A 207 -23.72 -1.84 -6.52
CA TYR A 207 -23.91 -2.75 -7.65
C TYR A 207 -22.61 -3.31 -8.24
N GLN A 208 -21.58 -3.52 -7.41
CA GLN A 208 -20.29 -4.04 -7.88
C GLN A 208 -20.37 -5.54 -8.15
N ALA A 209 -19.73 -6.03 -9.21
CA ALA A 209 -19.67 -7.45 -9.53
C ALA A 209 -18.25 -7.85 -9.93
N TYR A 210 -17.57 -8.61 -9.07
CA TYR A 210 -16.22 -9.08 -9.33
C TYR A 210 -16.21 -10.59 -9.61
N ILE A 211 -15.94 -10.97 -10.86
CA ILE A 211 -15.91 -12.37 -11.29
C ILE A 211 -14.48 -12.90 -11.20
N LEU A 212 -14.27 -13.88 -10.33
CA LEU A 212 -12.99 -14.58 -10.21
C LEU A 212 -12.82 -15.59 -11.35
N PRO A 213 -11.57 -15.96 -11.70
CA PRO A 213 -11.31 -17.04 -12.65
C PRO A 213 -11.98 -18.34 -12.21
N THR A 214 -12.54 -19.10 -13.16
CA THR A 214 -13.16 -20.40 -12.90
C THR A 214 -12.15 -21.37 -12.26
N ILE A 215 -12.51 -21.94 -11.11
CA ILE A 215 -11.71 -22.99 -10.47
C ILE A 215 -12.18 -24.38 -10.91
N THR A 216 -11.24 -25.30 -11.11
CA THR A 216 -11.55 -26.72 -11.36
C THR A 216 -11.40 -27.50 -10.06
N LEU A 217 -12.50 -28.04 -9.55
CA LEU A 217 -12.51 -28.82 -8.32
C LEU A 217 -12.51 -30.33 -8.61
N ASN A 218 -11.83 -31.10 -7.79
CA ASN A 218 -12.01 -32.54 -7.76
C ASN A 218 -13.47 -32.86 -7.38
N LYS A 219 -14.11 -33.84 -8.03
CA LYS A 219 -15.52 -34.21 -7.71
C LYS A 219 -15.75 -34.65 -6.26
N LYS A 220 -14.71 -35.06 -5.55
CA LYS A 220 -14.79 -35.42 -4.12
C LYS A 220 -14.82 -34.20 -3.20
N VAL A 221 -14.59 -32.98 -3.71
CA VAL A 221 -14.73 -31.75 -2.93
C VAL A 221 -16.21 -31.48 -2.70
N THR A 222 -16.62 -31.58 -1.43
CA THR A 222 -17.98 -31.34 -0.96
C THR A 222 -18.08 -30.11 -0.07
N SER A 223 -16.95 -29.51 0.30
CA SER A 223 -16.83 -28.30 1.10
C SER A 223 -15.69 -27.41 0.61
N LEU A 224 -15.90 -26.09 0.56
CA LEU A 224 -14.84 -25.11 0.26
C LEU A 224 -15.00 -23.86 1.13
N VAL A 225 -13.90 -23.31 1.63
CA VAL A 225 -13.90 -22.05 2.39
C VAL A 225 -13.41 -20.91 1.51
N THR A 226 -14.15 -19.80 1.47
CA THR A 226 -13.74 -18.56 0.77
C THR A 226 -13.77 -17.36 1.72
N PRO A 227 -12.71 -16.51 1.77
CA PRO A 227 -12.66 -15.38 2.71
C PRO A 227 -13.05 -14.04 2.06
N SER A 228 -13.38 -13.04 2.89
CA SER A 228 -13.96 -11.75 2.47
C SER A 228 -12.98 -10.65 2.05
N PHE A 229 -11.70 -10.85 2.34
CA PHE A 229 -10.65 -9.81 2.38
C PHE A 229 -10.39 -9.01 1.08
N ILE A 230 -10.97 -9.40 -0.06
CA ILE A 230 -10.91 -8.57 -1.28
C ILE A 230 -11.70 -7.29 -1.05
N ILE A 231 -12.70 -7.32 -0.17
CA ILE A 231 -13.67 -6.26 0.02
C ILE A 231 -13.28 -5.36 1.19
N LYS A 232 -12.91 -4.12 0.89
CA LYS A 232 -12.51 -3.12 1.88
C LYS A 232 -13.41 -1.90 1.81
N ASN A 233 -13.91 -1.49 2.97
CA ASN A 233 -14.64 -0.23 3.09
C ASN A 233 -13.69 0.97 3.11
N ILE A 234 -14.27 2.16 3.24
CA ILE A 234 -13.53 3.44 3.20
C ILE A 234 -12.56 3.61 4.37
N ASP A 235 -12.75 2.87 5.45
CA ASP A 235 -11.88 2.89 6.63
C ASP A 235 -10.73 1.87 6.53
N ASP A 236 -10.50 1.27 5.35
CA ASP A 236 -9.57 0.16 5.11
C ASP A 236 -9.88 -1.08 5.98
N GLN A 237 -11.15 -1.28 6.30
CA GLN A 237 -11.63 -2.44 7.06
C GLN A 237 -12.25 -3.48 6.13
N ASN A 238 -11.97 -4.75 6.41
CA ASN A 238 -12.53 -5.88 5.67
C ASN A 238 -14.05 -6.00 5.94
N VAL A 239 -14.85 -5.87 4.90
CA VAL A 239 -16.32 -5.95 4.96
C VAL A 239 -16.72 -7.42 5.05
N PRO A 240 -17.59 -7.83 5.98
CA PRO A 240 -18.05 -9.21 6.03
C PRO A 240 -19.03 -9.53 4.88
N ILE A 241 -19.10 -10.81 4.52
CA ILE A 241 -19.91 -11.34 3.42
C ILE A 241 -20.98 -12.32 3.90
N THR A 242 -22.00 -12.49 3.06
CA THR A 242 -23.09 -13.45 3.18
C THR A 242 -23.22 -14.22 1.87
N PRO A 243 -23.84 -15.42 1.83
CA PRO A 243 -24.11 -16.07 0.55
C PRO A 243 -25.18 -15.30 -0.24
N TYR A 244 -25.00 -15.19 -1.55
CA TYR A 244 -25.98 -14.61 -2.46
C TYR A 244 -26.91 -15.68 -3.04
N TYR A 245 -28.19 -15.61 -2.67
CA TYR A 245 -29.23 -16.53 -3.17
C TYR A 245 -30.31 -15.83 -3.99
N ASN A 246 -30.12 -14.54 -4.31
CA ASN A 246 -31.15 -13.71 -4.92
C ASN A 246 -32.44 -13.67 -4.09
N ASP A 247 -32.29 -13.46 -2.77
CA ASP A 247 -33.40 -13.25 -1.84
C ASP A 247 -33.91 -11.79 -1.92
N ALA A 248 -35.15 -11.53 -1.49
CA ALA A 248 -35.75 -10.19 -1.52
C ALA A 248 -35.00 -9.12 -0.69
N SER A 249 -34.15 -9.53 0.26
CA SER A 249 -33.29 -8.64 1.04
C SER A 249 -31.95 -8.31 0.35
N GLN A 250 -31.64 -9.00 -0.75
CA GLN A 250 -30.44 -8.83 -1.55
C GLN A 250 -30.79 -8.18 -2.89
N ASN A 251 -29.80 -7.59 -3.52
CA ASN A 251 -29.94 -6.91 -4.79
C ASN A 251 -30.18 -7.91 -5.94
N ASP A 252 -31.26 -7.78 -6.70
CA ASP A 252 -31.64 -8.72 -7.77
C ASP A 252 -30.82 -8.54 -9.06
N TRP A 253 -30.04 -7.46 -9.12
CA TRP A 253 -29.11 -7.16 -10.21
C TRP A 253 -28.18 -8.32 -10.56
N PHE A 254 -27.81 -9.13 -9.57
CA PHE A 254 -26.86 -10.23 -9.72
C PHE A 254 -27.52 -11.60 -9.88
N SER A 255 -28.82 -11.66 -10.16
CA SER A 255 -29.61 -12.89 -10.15
C SER A 255 -29.06 -13.99 -11.08
N GLU A 256 -28.39 -13.64 -12.17
CA GLU A 256 -27.70 -14.57 -13.08
C GLU A 256 -26.56 -15.36 -12.40
N TYR A 257 -26.00 -14.79 -11.32
CA TYR A 257 -24.91 -15.36 -10.54
C TYR A 257 -25.37 -15.89 -9.19
N THR A 258 -26.63 -16.32 -9.06
CA THR A 258 -27.12 -16.97 -7.83
C THR A 258 -26.23 -18.16 -7.44
N SER A 259 -25.83 -18.23 -6.16
CA SER A 259 -24.99 -19.33 -5.68
C SER A 259 -25.67 -20.68 -5.88
N THR A 260 -24.93 -21.65 -6.41
CA THR A 260 -25.39 -23.04 -6.56
C THR A 260 -24.90 -23.94 -5.43
N ALA A 261 -24.23 -23.37 -4.43
CA ALA A 261 -23.78 -24.02 -3.20
C ALA A 261 -24.42 -23.36 -1.97
N ASN A 262 -24.47 -24.09 -0.85
CA ASN A 262 -24.93 -23.59 0.44
C ASN A 262 -23.78 -22.94 1.22
N GLY A 263 -23.80 -21.61 1.38
CA GLY A 263 -22.85 -20.83 2.19
C GLY A 263 -23.39 -20.41 3.56
N GLY A 264 -24.53 -20.95 4.01
CA GLY A 264 -25.15 -20.58 5.29
C GLY A 264 -26.31 -19.57 5.15
N ALA A 265 -26.58 -18.83 6.23
CA ALA A 265 -27.71 -17.90 6.33
C ALA A 265 -27.34 -16.50 5.81
N ILE A 266 -28.28 -15.86 5.11
CA ILE A 266 -28.11 -14.53 4.48
C ILE A 266 -28.08 -13.36 5.47
N ASP A 267 -28.59 -13.56 6.69
CA ASP A 267 -28.68 -12.57 7.77
C ASP A 267 -27.51 -12.67 8.78
N ASN A 268 -26.53 -13.53 8.48
CA ASN A 268 -25.38 -13.77 9.32
C ASN A 268 -24.07 -13.41 8.58
N PRO A 269 -23.67 -12.12 8.52
CA PRO A 269 -22.44 -11.71 7.87
C PRO A 269 -21.20 -12.29 8.57
N GLN A 270 -20.26 -12.84 7.78
CA GLN A 270 -19.05 -13.53 8.25
C GLN A 270 -17.81 -13.05 7.49
N GLN A 271 -16.63 -13.24 8.07
CA GLN A 271 -15.35 -12.94 7.40
C GLN A 271 -14.91 -14.05 6.42
N GLN A 272 -15.60 -15.19 6.45
CA GLN A 272 -15.41 -16.33 5.57
C GLN A 272 -16.71 -17.12 5.46
N LEU A 273 -16.96 -17.68 4.28
CA LEU A 273 -18.07 -18.59 4.03
C LEU A 273 -17.54 -20.00 3.85
N THR A 274 -18.25 -20.97 4.44
CA THR A 274 -18.03 -22.40 4.17
C THR A 274 -19.14 -22.88 3.26
N TRP A 275 -18.79 -23.18 2.02
CA TRP A 275 -19.69 -23.65 0.98
C TRP A 275 -19.83 -25.16 1.05
N THR A 276 -21.04 -25.67 1.17
CA THR A 276 -21.38 -27.09 1.07
C THR A 276 -22.38 -27.33 -0.06
N ASP A 277 -22.73 -28.59 -0.33
CA ASP A 277 -23.71 -28.96 -1.35
C ASP A 277 -23.42 -28.34 -2.74
N LEU A 278 -22.14 -28.34 -3.13
CA LEU A 278 -21.66 -27.72 -4.37
C LEU A 278 -22.32 -28.39 -5.59
N LYS A 279 -23.13 -27.63 -6.34
CA LYS A 279 -23.83 -28.14 -7.55
C LYS A 279 -23.32 -27.46 -8.81
N ALA A 280 -22.80 -28.26 -9.73
CA ALA A 280 -22.54 -27.84 -11.10
C ALA A 280 -23.83 -27.97 -11.94
N SER A 281 -24.77 -27.04 -11.76
CA SER A 281 -26.13 -27.10 -12.30
C SER A 281 -26.51 -25.95 -13.24
N THR A 282 -25.56 -25.09 -13.60
CA THR A 282 -25.81 -23.94 -14.49
C THR A 282 -24.74 -23.85 -15.60
N ILE A 283 -24.96 -22.98 -16.57
CA ILE A 283 -23.95 -22.62 -17.58
C ILE A 283 -23.21 -21.39 -17.06
N ILE A 284 -21.90 -21.52 -16.89
CA ILE A 284 -21.03 -20.43 -16.42
C ILE A 284 -20.39 -19.69 -17.62
N PRO A 285 -19.82 -18.48 -17.43
CA PRO A 285 -19.02 -17.82 -18.45
C PRO A 285 -18.02 -18.78 -19.10
N GLY A 286 -18.02 -18.82 -20.44
CA GLY A 286 -17.28 -19.81 -21.24
C GLY A 286 -18.11 -21.00 -21.73
N GLY A 287 -19.41 -21.07 -21.37
CA GLY A 287 -20.37 -22.01 -21.97
C GLY A 287 -20.32 -23.43 -21.40
N GLN A 288 -19.57 -23.65 -20.32
CA GLN A 288 -19.41 -24.95 -19.67
C GLN A 288 -20.45 -25.14 -18.56
N THR A 289 -20.81 -26.40 -18.29
CA THR A 289 -21.63 -26.71 -17.12
C THR A 289 -20.79 -26.61 -15.84
N GLY A 290 -21.21 -25.72 -14.95
CA GLY A 290 -20.53 -25.40 -13.71
C GLY A 290 -21.49 -24.90 -12.64
N GLY A 291 -20.95 -24.26 -11.62
CA GLY A 291 -21.70 -23.64 -10.54
C GLY A 291 -21.05 -22.33 -10.10
N TYR A 292 -21.73 -21.61 -9.21
CA TYR A 292 -21.21 -20.38 -8.60
C TYR A 292 -21.16 -20.51 -7.08
N LEU A 293 -20.07 -20.01 -6.50
CA LEU A 293 -20.00 -19.64 -5.09
C LEU A 293 -20.03 -18.11 -5.06
N THR A 294 -21.19 -17.54 -4.78
CA THR A 294 -21.40 -16.09 -4.89
C THR A 294 -21.57 -15.49 -3.51
N ALA A 295 -20.60 -14.68 -3.11
CA ALA A 295 -20.62 -13.95 -1.85
C ALA A 295 -21.15 -12.53 -2.09
N TYR A 296 -22.06 -12.07 -1.24
CA TYR A 296 -22.64 -10.74 -1.25
C TYR A 296 -22.10 -9.92 -0.07
N TRP A 297 -21.74 -8.66 -0.32
CA TRP A 297 -21.44 -7.70 0.73
C TRP A 297 -22.35 -6.48 0.62
N SER A 298 -22.54 -5.80 1.74
CA SER A 298 -23.19 -4.50 1.80
C SER A 298 -22.66 -3.74 3.00
N ASP A 299 -21.97 -2.65 2.73
CA ASP A 299 -21.48 -1.70 3.73
C ASP A 299 -22.29 -0.40 3.62
N LYS A 300 -22.73 0.13 4.76
CA LYS A 300 -23.47 1.39 4.79
C LYS A 300 -22.49 2.54 4.62
N LEU A 301 -22.25 2.93 3.38
CA LEU A 301 -21.42 4.08 3.09
C LEU A 301 -22.02 5.34 3.76
N PHE A 302 -21.27 5.94 4.67
CA PHE A 302 -21.68 7.11 5.48
C PHE A 302 -22.91 6.91 6.39
N GLY A 303 -23.35 5.66 6.63
CA GLY A 303 -24.48 5.36 7.53
C GLY A 303 -25.88 5.61 6.95
N GLU A 304 -25.99 6.04 5.69
CA GLU A 304 -27.27 6.27 5.00
C GLU A 304 -27.75 4.99 4.28
N SER A 305 -29.05 4.70 4.32
CA SER A 305 -29.60 3.42 3.85
C SER A 305 -29.85 3.34 2.33
N GLY A 306 -29.76 4.46 1.60
CA GLY A 306 -30.23 4.54 0.22
C GLY A 306 -29.21 4.14 -0.86
N TYR A 307 -27.92 4.21 -0.55
CA TYR A 307 -26.84 4.06 -1.53
C TYR A 307 -25.65 3.32 -0.90
N PRO A 308 -25.80 2.02 -0.58
CA PRO A 308 -24.74 1.25 0.05
C PRO A 308 -23.55 1.06 -0.90
N TYR A 309 -22.40 0.79 -0.31
CA TYR A 309 -21.31 0.13 -1.02
C TYR A 309 -21.60 -1.38 -0.99
N ASP A 310 -22.25 -1.89 -2.02
CA ASP A 310 -22.69 -3.28 -2.13
C ASP A 310 -22.24 -3.95 -3.43
N GLY A 311 -22.25 -5.27 -3.43
CA GLY A 311 -21.87 -6.05 -4.59
C GLY A 311 -21.75 -7.54 -4.34
N VAL A 312 -21.28 -8.25 -5.35
CA VAL A 312 -21.00 -9.69 -5.30
C VAL A 312 -19.59 -10.03 -5.77
N VAL A 313 -18.96 -10.97 -5.06
CA VAL A 313 -17.79 -11.70 -5.55
C VAL A 313 -18.26 -13.05 -6.03
N ILE A 314 -18.00 -13.35 -7.30
CA ILE A 314 -18.52 -14.52 -7.99
C ILE A 314 -17.34 -15.45 -8.24
N GLN A 315 -17.35 -16.64 -7.64
CA GLN A 315 -16.37 -17.69 -7.92
C GLN A 315 -17.05 -18.79 -8.75
N PRO A 316 -16.88 -18.81 -10.08
CA PRO A 316 -17.33 -19.93 -10.89
C PRO A 316 -16.48 -21.17 -10.57
N PHE A 317 -17.10 -22.35 -10.62
CA PHE A 317 -16.40 -23.62 -10.50
C PHE A 317 -16.92 -24.67 -11.47
N ILE A 318 -16.05 -25.59 -11.83
CA ILE A 318 -16.36 -26.82 -12.57
C ILE A 318 -15.77 -28.03 -11.84
N PHE A 319 -16.26 -29.22 -12.17
CA PHE A 319 -15.77 -30.46 -11.60
C PHE A 319 -14.93 -31.28 -12.58
N SER A 320 -13.88 -31.94 -12.06
CA SER A 320 -13.11 -32.95 -12.78
C SER A 320 -12.69 -34.09 -11.86
N ASP A 321 -12.68 -35.33 -12.35
CA ASP A 321 -12.19 -36.50 -11.59
C ASP A 321 -10.66 -36.65 -11.67
N THR A 322 -10.00 -35.89 -12.55
CA THR A 322 -8.58 -36.10 -12.89
C THR A 322 -7.62 -35.14 -12.20
N VAL A 323 -8.15 -34.15 -11.49
CA VAL A 323 -7.35 -33.10 -10.84
C VAL A 323 -7.34 -33.25 -9.33
N GLY A 324 -6.24 -32.90 -8.69
CA GLY A 324 -6.19 -32.60 -7.27
C GLY A 324 -6.20 -31.11 -7.03
N ASN A 325 -6.50 -30.69 -5.80
CA ASN A 325 -6.58 -29.28 -5.43
C ASN A 325 -5.63 -28.91 -4.29
N ILE A 326 -5.21 -27.64 -4.28
CA ILE A 326 -4.47 -27.00 -3.18
C ILE A 326 -5.03 -25.58 -3.00
N ASN A 327 -5.24 -25.18 -1.74
CA ASN A 327 -5.53 -23.79 -1.41
C ASN A 327 -4.24 -23.02 -1.18
N VAL A 328 -4.12 -21.85 -1.80
CA VAL A 328 -3.02 -20.91 -1.57
C VAL A 328 -3.56 -19.63 -0.96
N ASN A 329 -3.11 -19.34 0.25
CA ASN A 329 -3.52 -18.21 1.06
C ASN A 329 -2.43 -17.13 1.08
N PHE A 330 -2.86 -15.87 1.07
CA PHE A 330 -1.97 -14.70 1.19
C PHE A 330 -2.42 -13.88 2.39
N LYS A 331 -1.61 -13.88 3.44
CA LYS A 331 -1.94 -13.26 4.72
C LYS A 331 -0.88 -12.26 5.16
N ASN A 332 -1.22 -11.30 6.01
CA ASN A 332 -0.25 -10.42 6.67
C ASN A 332 0.27 -11.02 7.99
N ASP A 333 1.19 -10.30 8.66
CA ASP A 333 1.72 -10.66 10.00
C ASP A 333 0.64 -10.85 11.08
N ALA A 334 -0.54 -10.25 10.93
CA ALA A 334 -1.68 -10.39 11.84
C ALA A 334 -2.58 -11.61 11.50
N GLY A 335 -2.22 -12.39 10.48
CA GLY A 335 -3.00 -13.53 9.99
C GLY A 335 -4.24 -13.15 9.18
N GLN A 336 -4.41 -11.86 8.85
CA GLN A 336 -5.51 -11.38 8.02
C GLN A 336 -5.19 -11.67 6.56
N TYR A 337 -6.17 -12.12 5.79
CA TYR A 337 -5.99 -12.25 4.35
C TYR A 337 -5.81 -10.87 3.72
N ILE A 338 -4.94 -10.79 2.71
CA ILE A 338 -4.65 -9.57 1.95
C ILE A 338 -4.77 -9.77 0.44
N TYR A 339 -4.98 -11.01 0.00
CA TYR A 339 -5.27 -11.36 -1.39
C TYR A 339 -6.09 -12.66 -1.51
N GLY A 340 -6.82 -12.77 -2.62
CA GLY A 340 -7.59 -13.93 -3.11
C GLY A 340 -7.03 -15.24 -2.62
N GLN A 341 -7.74 -15.99 -1.76
CA GLN A 341 -7.42 -17.42 -1.65
C GLN A 341 -7.53 -18.01 -3.06
N GLN A 342 -6.44 -18.60 -3.56
CA GLN A 342 -6.42 -19.26 -4.85
C GLN A 342 -6.65 -20.75 -4.63
N THR A 343 -7.72 -21.29 -5.20
CA THR A 343 -7.94 -22.75 -5.22
C THR A 343 -7.36 -23.28 -6.52
N LEU A 344 -6.13 -23.81 -6.45
CA LEU A 344 -5.39 -24.27 -7.61
C LEU A 344 -5.73 -25.72 -7.92
N SER A 345 -5.64 -26.09 -9.20
CA SER A 345 -5.80 -27.47 -9.67
C SER A 345 -4.58 -27.93 -10.46
N GLY A 346 -4.25 -29.21 -10.35
CA GLY A 346 -3.20 -29.88 -11.11
C GLY A 346 -3.46 -31.39 -11.18
N THR A 347 -2.65 -32.14 -11.93
CA THR A 347 -2.79 -33.61 -11.98
C THR A 347 -2.62 -34.19 -10.58
N ILE A 348 -3.47 -35.15 -10.20
CA ILE A 348 -3.38 -35.80 -8.88
C ILE A 348 -1.99 -36.42 -8.69
N GLY A 349 -1.32 -36.06 -7.58
CA GLY A 349 0.00 -36.55 -7.19
C GLY A 349 1.17 -35.68 -7.66
N ASP A 350 0.95 -34.76 -8.61
CA ASP A 350 1.98 -33.80 -9.02
C ASP A 350 2.31 -32.84 -7.87
N SER A 351 3.59 -32.48 -7.76
CA SER A 351 4.06 -31.54 -6.74
C SER A 351 3.76 -30.09 -7.11
N PHE A 352 3.42 -29.27 -6.12
CA PHE A 352 3.35 -27.82 -6.26
C PHE A 352 4.58 -27.17 -5.64
N ASN A 353 5.40 -26.52 -6.46
CA ASN A 353 6.63 -25.87 -6.02
C ASN A 353 6.34 -24.51 -5.38
N TYR A 354 5.99 -24.51 -4.09
CA TYR A 354 5.58 -23.31 -3.35
C TYR A 354 6.71 -22.61 -2.58
N LYS A 355 7.93 -23.17 -2.61
CA LYS A 355 9.06 -22.63 -1.84
C LYS A 355 9.50 -21.28 -2.40
N LEU A 356 9.88 -20.38 -1.50
CA LEU A 356 10.42 -19.07 -1.84
C LEU A 356 11.88 -19.17 -2.32
N ALA A 357 12.27 -18.22 -3.17
CA ALA A 357 13.66 -17.98 -3.53
C ALA A 357 14.43 -17.37 -2.34
N SER A 358 15.76 -17.26 -2.47
CA SER A 358 16.61 -16.67 -1.43
C SER A 358 16.31 -15.20 -1.13
N ASP A 359 15.57 -14.52 -2.01
CA ASP A 359 15.12 -13.14 -1.81
C ASP A 359 13.95 -13.02 -0.81
N ASN A 360 13.29 -14.12 -0.46
CA ASN A 360 12.05 -14.15 0.33
C ASN A 360 10.96 -13.21 -0.20
N LYS A 361 10.90 -13.04 -1.52
CA LYS A 361 9.92 -12.19 -2.23
C LYS A 361 9.23 -12.94 -3.34
N THR A 362 9.98 -13.81 -4.04
CA THR A 362 9.49 -14.55 -5.19
C THR A 362 9.51 -16.06 -4.94
N LEU A 363 8.82 -16.82 -5.78
CA LEU A 363 8.96 -18.28 -5.76
C LEU A 363 10.35 -18.69 -6.28
N ALA A 364 10.92 -19.75 -5.71
CA ALA A 364 12.13 -20.37 -6.25
C ALA A 364 11.89 -20.92 -7.66
N ASP A 365 10.67 -21.42 -7.89
CA ASP A 365 10.16 -21.79 -9.21
C ASP A 365 9.10 -20.79 -9.65
N GLN A 366 9.52 -19.84 -10.47
CA GLN A 366 8.67 -18.70 -10.86
C GLN A 366 7.71 -19.01 -12.00
N SER A 367 7.99 -20.04 -12.81
CA SER A 367 7.31 -20.15 -14.11
C SER A 367 7.17 -21.54 -14.71
N SER A 368 7.56 -22.62 -14.02
CA SER A 368 7.44 -23.98 -14.59
C SER A 368 6.01 -24.38 -14.93
N THR A 369 5.02 -23.85 -14.20
CA THR A 369 3.59 -24.07 -14.42
C THR A 369 2.83 -22.74 -14.41
N GLN A 370 1.64 -22.72 -15.00
CA GLN A 370 0.75 -21.55 -14.93
C GLN A 370 0.42 -21.18 -13.48
N ASN A 371 0.25 -22.18 -12.60
CA ASN A 371 -0.01 -21.98 -11.18
C ASN A 371 1.16 -21.24 -10.49
N ASN A 372 2.40 -21.62 -10.81
CA ASN A 372 3.60 -20.92 -10.34
C ASN A 372 3.69 -19.48 -10.86
N GLN A 373 3.40 -19.26 -12.14
CA GLN A 373 3.37 -17.92 -12.73
C GLN A 373 2.34 -17.02 -12.06
N ASN A 374 1.12 -17.54 -11.84
CA ASN A 374 0.03 -16.80 -11.21
C ASN A 374 0.38 -16.40 -9.77
N VAL A 375 0.85 -17.35 -8.96
CA VAL A 375 1.22 -17.09 -7.56
C VAL A 375 2.39 -16.10 -7.47
N ASN A 376 3.41 -16.27 -8.31
CA ASN A 376 4.54 -15.35 -8.35
C ASN A 376 4.13 -13.94 -8.83
N GLY A 377 3.19 -13.85 -9.78
CA GLY A 377 2.59 -12.59 -10.23
C GLY A 377 1.82 -11.88 -9.11
N ILE A 378 1.02 -12.62 -8.34
CA ILE A 378 0.33 -12.11 -7.15
C ILE A 378 1.34 -11.55 -6.14
N LEU A 379 2.40 -12.29 -5.81
CA LEU A 379 3.43 -11.83 -4.88
C LEU A 379 4.09 -10.52 -5.34
N LYS A 380 4.44 -10.42 -6.63
CA LYS A 380 5.00 -9.19 -7.22
C LYS A 380 4.03 -8.02 -7.19
N ASN A 381 2.75 -8.26 -7.47
CA ASN A 381 1.73 -7.21 -7.40
C ASN A 381 1.56 -6.72 -5.97
N LEU A 382 1.54 -7.62 -4.99
CA LEU A 382 1.45 -7.25 -3.57
C LEU A 382 2.68 -6.46 -3.11
N GLU A 383 3.88 -6.81 -3.57
CA GLU A 383 5.10 -6.02 -3.34
C GLU A 383 4.97 -4.61 -3.92
N ASN A 384 4.59 -4.50 -5.20
CA ASN A 384 4.53 -3.23 -5.93
C ASN A 384 3.43 -2.29 -5.42
N SER A 385 2.24 -2.82 -5.13
CA SER A 385 1.07 -2.02 -4.78
C SER A 385 1.02 -1.65 -3.29
N TYR A 386 1.54 -2.51 -2.41
CA TYR A 386 1.38 -2.34 -0.96
C TYR A 386 2.70 -2.33 -0.17
N GLY A 387 3.84 -2.55 -0.83
CA GLY A 387 5.16 -2.50 -0.18
C GLY A 387 5.50 -3.73 0.66
N TYR A 388 4.85 -4.88 0.42
CA TYR A 388 5.16 -6.15 1.08
C TYR A 388 6.51 -6.70 0.61
N ASN A 389 7.58 -6.31 1.29
CA ASN A 389 8.97 -6.55 0.90
C ASN A 389 9.59 -7.80 1.53
N TYR A 390 8.84 -8.55 2.33
CA TYR A 390 9.30 -9.78 2.95
C TYR A 390 8.15 -10.78 3.04
N VAL A 391 8.42 -12.02 2.61
CA VAL A 391 7.44 -13.10 2.56
C VAL A 391 8.03 -14.31 3.29
N THR A 392 7.21 -14.94 4.13
CA THR A 392 7.48 -16.28 4.63
C THR A 392 6.43 -17.24 4.09
N VAL A 393 6.73 -18.53 4.03
CA VAL A 393 5.79 -19.52 3.50
C VAL A 393 5.70 -20.74 4.40
N SER A 394 4.48 -21.25 4.58
CA SER A 394 4.19 -22.46 5.34
C SER A 394 3.31 -23.40 4.51
N GLY A 395 3.48 -24.70 4.72
CA GLY A 395 2.77 -25.75 3.98
C GLY A 395 3.39 -27.12 4.24
N PRO A 396 2.74 -28.22 3.80
CA PRO A 396 3.28 -29.56 3.90
C PRO A 396 4.57 -29.70 3.08
N ALA A 397 5.59 -30.38 3.64
CA ALA A 397 6.92 -30.49 3.04
C ALA A 397 6.92 -31.12 1.63
N ASP A 398 5.92 -31.96 1.33
CA ASP A 398 5.67 -32.60 0.03
C ASP A 398 4.28 -32.21 -0.48
N ALA A 399 4.08 -30.90 -0.69
CA ALA A 399 2.81 -30.36 -1.17
C ALA A 399 2.50 -30.90 -2.57
N LYS A 400 1.38 -31.61 -2.69
CA LYS A 400 0.90 -32.25 -3.91
C LYS A 400 -0.54 -31.89 -4.16
N TYR A 401 -0.91 -31.80 -5.44
CA TYR A 401 -2.31 -31.74 -5.82
C TYR A 401 -2.96 -33.06 -5.42
N SER A 402 -3.90 -33.00 -4.48
CA SER A 402 -4.54 -34.20 -3.93
C SER A 402 -6.05 -34.10 -4.00
N GLU A 403 -6.69 -35.26 -3.89
CA GLU A 403 -8.09 -35.30 -3.49
C GLU A 403 -8.25 -34.69 -2.09
N PRO A 404 -9.45 -34.18 -1.73
CA PRO A 404 -9.71 -33.73 -0.37
C PRO A 404 -9.58 -34.89 0.63
N ASP A 405 -9.25 -34.56 1.88
CA ASP A 405 -9.21 -35.55 2.96
C ASP A 405 -10.55 -36.28 3.09
N ALA A 406 -10.50 -37.61 3.19
CA ALA A 406 -11.69 -38.44 3.14
C ALA A 406 -12.63 -38.28 4.34
N THR A 407 -12.14 -37.72 5.46
CA THR A 407 -12.92 -37.56 6.70
C THR A 407 -13.41 -36.13 6.89
N THR A 408 -12.54 -35.16 6.64
CA THR A 408 -12.77 -33.73 6.90
C THR A 408 -13.14 -32.94 5.65
N ASN A 409 -12.93 -33.52 4.46
CA ASN A 409 -13.02 -32.85 3.17
C ASN A 409 -12.06 -31.67 2.99
N ALA A 410 -11.06 -31.53 3.87
CA ALA A 410 -10.08 -30.46 3.80
C ALA A 410 -9.14 -30.64 2.60
N LEU A 411 -8.77 -29.51 1.99
CA LEU A 411 -7.72 -29.44 0.97
C LEU A 411 -6.37 -29.15 1.61
N SER A 412 -5.28 -29.55 0.95
CA SER A 412 -3.94 -29.12 1.34
C SER A 412 -3.83 -27.59 1.22
N GLU A 413 -3.17 -26.95 2.20
CA GLU A 413 -3.04 -25.49 2.24
C GLU A 413 -1.57 -25.05 2.22
N ILE A 414 -1.30 -24.03 1.44
CA ILE A 414 -0.06 -23.23 1.45
C ILE A 414 -0.43 -21.83 1.92
N THR A 415 0.33 -21.27 2.85
CA THR A 415 0.13 -19.88 3.29
C THR A 415 1.41 -19.09 3.10
N TYR A 416 1.35 -18.05 2.27
CA TYR A 416 2.35 -16.99 2.21
C TYR A 416 1.95 -15.90 3.21
N THR A 417 2.86 -15.58 4.13
CA THR A 417 2.71 -14.50 5.10
C THR A 417 3.60 -13.34 4.68
N LEU A 418 2.98 -12.21 4.33
CA LEU A 418 3.60 -11.02 3.78
C LEU A 418 3.76 -9.93 4.85
N SER A 419 4.90 -9.25 4.84
CA SER A 419 5.23 -8.18 5.77
C SER A 419 5.79 -6.96 5.07
N ASN A 420 5.36 -5.78 5.53
CA ASN A 420 5.93 -4.49 5.14
C ASN A 420 7.21 -4.16 5.94
N LYS A 421 7.59 -5.01 6.90
CA LYS A 421 8.83 -4.88 7.65
C LYS A 421 10.00 -5.31 6.78
N LYS A 422 11.18 -4.75 7.08
CA LYS A 422 12.43 -5.25 6.48
C LYS A 422 12.60 -6.72 6.85
N ALA A 423 13.14 -7.50 5.91
CA ALA A 423 13.57 -8.86 6.17
C ALA A 423 14.50 -8.87 7.40
N PRO A 424 14.31 -9.79 8.36
CA PRO A 424 15.21 -9.91 9.51
C PRO A 424 16.65 -10.10 9.03
N VAL A 425 17.53 -9.16 9.38
CA VAL A 425 18.97 -9.26 9.10
C VAL A 425 19.68 -9.64 10.39
N ALA A 426 20.67 -10.52 10.29
CA ALA A 426 21.53 -10.84 11.43
C ALA A 426 22.23 -9.56 11.92
N ALA A 427 22.17 -9.32 13.23
CA ALA A 427 22.81 -8.18 13.83
C ALA A 427 24.34 -8.29 13.82
N ARG A 428 24.99 -7.13 13.77
CA ARG A 428 26.43 -6.98 13.93
C ARG A 428 26.81 -6.65 15.38
N PRO A 429 28.05 -6.92 15.81
CA PRO A 429 28.47 -6.69 17.18
C PRO A 429 28.51 -5.20 17.55
N VAL A 430 28.41 -4.94 18.86
CA VAL A 430 28.58 -3.61 19.47
C VAL A 430 29.89 -3.61 20.24
N THR A 431 30.79 -2.69 19.91
CA THR A 431 32.05 -2.45 20.63
C THR A 431 31.89 -1.28 21.58
N ILE A 432 32.12 -1.49 22.87
CA ILE A 432 32.15 -0.44 23.88
C ILE A 432 33.59 -0.06 24.20
N LYS A 433 33.90 1.24 24.14
CA LYS A 433 35.20 1.82 24.44
C LYS A 433 35.12 2.79 25.62
N TYR A 434 36.22 2.88 26.36
CA TYR A 434 36.38 3.81 27.49
C TYR A 434 37.64 4.63 27.26
N GLN A 435 37.49 5.93 27.12
CA GLN A 435 38.61 6.83 26.81
C GLN A 435 38.50 8.17 27.52
N ASP A 436 39.61 8.91 27.59
CA ASP A 436 39.59 10.29 28.04
C ASP A 436 39.23 11.28 26.91
N SER A 437 39.20 12.58 27.24
CA SER A 437 38.93 13.67 26.30
C SER A 437 39.96 13.79 25.17
N GLU A 438 41.14 13.18 25.30
CA GLU A 438 42.20 13.16 24.29
C GLU A 438 42.17 11.86 23.45
N GLY A 439 41.28 10.91 23.78
CA GLY A 439 41.14 9.63 23.10
C GLY A 439 42.05 8.53 23.68
N THR A 440 42.68 8.75 24.82
CA THR A 440 43.50 7.75 25.50
C THR A 440 42.62 6.65 26.06
N LYS A 441 42.93 5.39 25.73
CA LYS A 441 42.19 4.22 26.23
C LYS A 441 42.38 4.06 27.75
N LEU A 442 41.28 4.10 28.49
CA LEU A 442 41.25 4.01 29.96
C LEU A 442 40.91 2.60 30.47
N ALA A 443 40.16 1.80 29.71
CA ALA A 443 39.83 0.42 30.06
C ALA A 443 39.68 -0.44 28.81
N ASP A 444 39.70 -1.77 28.97
CA ASP A 444 39.53 -2.72 27.87
C ASP A 444 38.17 -2.60 27.19
N ASP A 445 38.16 -2.87 25.88
CA ASP A 445 36.95 -2.79 25.06
C ASP A 445 36.04 -3.96 25.44
N VAL A 446 34.73 -3.71 25.52
CA VAL A 446 33.72 -4.76 25.73
C VAL A 446 33.00 -4.99 24.41
N ASN A 447 32.88 -6.24 23.98
CA ASN A 447 32.15 -6.60 22.76
C ASN A 447 30.86 -7.33 23.11
N LEU A 448 29.73 -6.80 22.67
CA LEU A 448 28.43 -7.49 22.73
C LEU A 448 28.19 -8.19 21.39
N SER A 449 27.98 -9.50 21.42
CA SER A 449 27.76 -10.29 20.20
C SER A 449 26.37 -10.03 19.61
N GLY A 450 26.32 -9.81 18.29
CA GLY A 450 25.09 -9.75 17.51
C GLY A 450 24.69 -11.08 16.86
N SER A 451 25.48 -12.16 17.00
CA SER A 451 25.30 -13.40 16.21
C SER A 451 23.94 -14.07 16.36
N ASP A 452 23.36 -14.00 17.57
CA ASP A 452 22.04 -14.57 17.90
C ASP A 452 20.99 -13.47 18.07
N LYS A 453 21.19 -12.34 17.38
CA LYS A 453 20.37 -11.14 17.47
C LYS A 453 19.88 -10.70 16.09
N ILE A 454 18.72 -10.07 16.07
CA ILE A 454 18.10 -9.51 14.87
C ILE A 454 18.29 -7.99 14.87
N ALA A 455 18.87 -7.46 13.80
CA ALA A 455 19.05 -6.03 13.59
C ALA A 455 17.71 -5.29 13.66
N ASP A 456 17.71 -4.08 14.24
CA ASP A 456 16.56 -3.20 14.45
C ASP A 456 15.45 -3.77 15.38
N VAL A 457 15.64 -4.96 15.96
CA VAL A 457 14.67 -5.62 16.85
C VAL A 457 15.25 -5.83 18.24
N ASP A 458 16.39 -6.51 18.32
CA ASP A 458 16.99 -6.84 19.60
C ASP A 458 17.71 -5.63 20.21
N THR A 459 17.55 -5.47 21.52
CA THR A 459 18.19 -4.39 22.28
C THR A 459 19.40 -4.88 23.07
N PHE A 460 20.30 -3.95 23.38
CA PHE A 460 21.43 -4.18 24.26
C PHE A 460 21.52 -3.07 25.31
N THR A 461 22.12 -3.41 26.44
CA THR A 461 22.50 -2.42 27.45
C THR A 461 23.99 -2.55 27.68
N THR A 462 24.68 -1.42 27.62
CA THR A 462 26.12 -1.34 27.90
C THR A 462 26.37 -1.37 29.40
N THR A 463 27.57 -1.78 29.80
CA THR A 463 28.00 -1.81 31.20
C THR A 463 29.03 -0.72 31.46
N LYS A 464 29.04 -0.18 32.67
CA LYS A 464 30.10 0.71 33.15
C LYS A 464 31.38 -0.11 33.42
N PRO A 465 32.59 0.42 33.17
CA PRO A 465 33.81 -0.29 33.52
C PRO A 465 33.93 -0.39 35.04
N THR A 466 34.36 -1.55 35.54
CA THR A 466 34.54 -1.78 36.99
C THR A 466 35.90 -1.29 37.50
N LYS A 467 36.86 -1.09 36.60
CA LYS A 467 38.19 -0.52 36.85
C LYS A 467 38.76 0.07 35.56
N PHE A 468 39.74 0.95 35.70
CA PHE A 468 40.59 1.38 34.60
C PHE A 468 41.91 0.59 34.57
N ASN A 469 42.59 0.63 33.43
CA ASN A 469 43.88 0.00 33.21
C ASN A 469 44.97 0.78 33.96
N ASP A 470 45.95 0.09 34.55
CA ASP A 470 47.13 0.71 35.19
C ASP A 470 47.85 1.62 34.17
N PRO A 471 48.16 2.91 34.47
CA PRO A 471 48.14 3.59 35.78
C PRO A 471 46.89 4.43 36.10
N TYR A 472 45.83 4.31 35.31
CA TYR A 472 44.63 5.13 35.46
C TYR A 472 43.77 4.62 36.63
N GLN A 473 43.36 5.54 37.51
CA GLN A 473 42.46 5.26 38.62
C GLN A 473 41.08 5.82 38.31
N MET A 474 40.03 5.03 38.48
CA MET A 474 38.67 5.41 38.08
C MET A 474 38.16 6.65 38.85
N ASP A 475 38.53 6.79 40.12
CA ASP A 475 38.15 7.93 40.98
C ASP A 475 38.84 9.26 40.59
N ASP A 476 39.85 9.21 39.71
CA ASP A 476 40.50 10.40 39.16
C ASP A 476 39.74 10.97 37.94
N TYR A 477 38.65 10.33 37.50
CA TYR A 477 37.93 10.69 36.29
C TYR A 477 36.42 10.79 36.53
N LYS A 478 35.77 11.72 35.82
CA LYS A 478 34.31 11.84 35.73
C LYS A 478 33.85 11.49 34.32
N LEU A 479 32.70 10.81 34.19
CA LEU A 479 32.07 10.58 32.89
C LEU A 479 31.48 11.90 32.38
N ASP A 480 31.87 12.34 31.20
CA ASP A 480 31.32 13.55 30.58
C ASP A 480 30.17 13.24 29.62
N GLN A 481 30.37 12.27 28.73
CA GLN A 481 29.40 11.92 27.71
C GLN A 481 29.57 10.49 27.20
N ILE A 482 28.52 9.98 26.59
CA ILE A 482 28.50 8.72 25.84
C ILE A 482 28.28 9.08 24.37
N LEU A 483 29.13 8.58 23.50
CA LEU A 483 29.02 8.73 22.05
C LEU A 483 28.58 7.40 21.43
N VAL A 484 27.64 7.44 20.51
CA VAL A 484 27.23 6.32 19.67
C VAL A 484 27.65 6.63 18.24
N ASN A 485 28.52 5.81 17.67
CA ASN A 485 29.12 6.01 16.35
C ASN A 485 29.69 7.43 16.16
N GLY A 486 30.28 7.99 17.22
CA GLY A 486 30.90 9.32 17.23
C GLY A 486 29.97 10.50 17.50
N SER A 487 28.65 10.30 17.62
CA SER A 487 27.68 11.34 17.96
C SER A 487 27.17 11.20 19.40
N PRO A 488 26.80 12.28 20.11
CA PRO A 488 26.23 12.18 21.46
C PRO A 488 25.02 11.25 21.52
N ALA A 489 25.00 10.35 22.49
CA ALA A 489 23.88 9.44 22.74
C ALA A 489 22.60 10.22 23.08
N PRO A 490 21.42 9.79 22.60
CA PRO A 490 20.15 10.40 23.00
C PRO A 490 19.96 10.34 24.52
N ALA A 491 19.57 11.46 25.15
CA ALA A 491 19.44 11.54 26.60
C ALA A 491 18.42 10.55 27.20
N ALA A 492 17.40 10.16 26.43
CA ALA A 492 16.39 9.17 26.84
C ALA A 492 16.95 7.75 26.97
N ASP A 493 18.06 7.45 26.29
CA ASP A 493 18.68 6.14 26.23
C ASP A 493 19.84 5.98 27.21
N VAL A 494 20.16 7.06 27.93
CA VAL A 494 21.24 7.11 28.92
C VAL A 494 20.63 7.12 30.32
N ASN A 495 21.00 6.13 31.13
CA ASN A 495 20.68 6.16 32.54
C ASN A 495 21.74 6.95 33.31
N ILE A 496 21.36 8.16 33.72
CA ILE A 496 22.24 9.10 34.41
C ILE A 496 22.70 8.63 35.79
N ASN A 497 21.96 7.70 36.43
CA ASN A 497 22.24 7.26 37.80
C ASN A 497 23.31 6.16 37.85
N ASP A 498 23.41 5.33 36.81
CA ASP A 498 24.38 4.23 36.73
C ASP A 498 25.41 4.41 35.58
N GLY A 499 25.22 5.40 34.72
CA GLY A 499 26.12 5.67 33.60
C GLY A 499 26.10 4.55 32.57
N THR A 500 24.92 4.01 32.24
CA THR A 500 24.72 3.01 31.20
C THR A 500 23.95 3.57 30.00
N TYR A 501 24.21 3.01 28.82
CA TYR A 501 23.48 3.30 27.58
C TYR A 501 22.71 2.07 27.10
N LYS A 502 21.45 2.25 26.73
CA LYS A 502 20.59 1.24 26.11
C LYS A 502 20.42 1.55 24.63
N GLY A 503 20.71 0.58 23.76
CA GLY A 503 20.59 0.73 22.31
C GLY A 503 19.90 -0.45 21.66
N THR A 504 19.71 -0.36 20.34
CA THR A 504 19.20 -1.44 19.48
C THR A 504 20.32 -1.89 18.54
N TYR A 505 20.47 -3.19 18.35
CA TYR A 505 21.44 -3.75 17.40
C TYR A 505 21.14 -3.31 15.97
N THR A 506 22.17 -3.15 15.14
CA THR A 506 22.03 -2.85 13.70
C THR A 506 22.68 -3.92 12.81
N ASP A 507 22.46 -3.82 11.50
CA ASP A 507 23.10 -4.66 10.47
C ASP A 507 24.56 -4.26 10.15
N SER A 508 25.05 -3.23 10.84
CA SER A 508 26.41 -2.70 10.79
C SER A 508 27.06 -2.67 12.17
N ASP A 509 28.38 -2.77 12.22
CA ASP A 509 29.14 -2.74 13.47
C ASP A 509 28.91 -1.39 14.19
N GLN A 510 28.58 -1.44 15.48
CA GLN A 510 28.31 -0.26 16.30
C GLN A 510 29.44 0.00 17.29
N MET A 511 29.69 1.28 17.58
CA MET A 511 30.66 1.71 18.58
C MET A 511 30.00 2.63 19.60
N VAL A 512 30.10 2.25 20.89
CA VAL A 512 29.69 3.08 22.02
C VAL A 512 30.93 3.53 22.78
N THR A 513 31.20 4.83 22.83
CA THR A 513 32.40 5.39 23.46
C THR A 513 32.02 6.22 24.67
N TYR A 514 32.47 5.78 25.85
CA TYR A 514 32.39 6.55 27.08
C TYR A 514 33.59 7.48 27.17
N VAL A 515 33.34 8.78 27.25
CA VAL A 515 34.37 9.83 27.32
C VAL A 515 34.43 10.41 28.71
N TYR A 516 35.62 10.34 29.31
CA TYR A 516 35.88 10.79 30.68
C TYR A 516 36.81 12.01 30.72
N SER A 517 36.56 12.93 31.64
CA SER A 517 37.51 14.00 31.99
C SER A 517 38.22 13.69 33.28
N LYS A 518 39.52 14.00 33.33
CA LYS A 518 40.29 13.95 34.56
C LYS A 518 39.81 15.02 35.53
N ILE A 519 39.60 14.65 36.79
CA ILE A 519 39.19 15.56 37.85
C ILE A 519 40.41 16.39 38.26
N PRO A 520 40.35 17.74 38.20
CA PRO A 520 41.45 18.58 38.63
C PRO A 520 41.73 18.39 40.13
N LYS A 521 42.96 18.03 40.49
CA LYS A 521 43.40 17.95 41.88
C LYS A 521 43.83 19.33 42.36
N THR A 522 43.35 19.74 43.54
CA THR A 522 43.80 20.95 44.21
C THR A 522 45.10 20.65 44.93
N LEU A 523 46.13 21.47 44.70
CA LEU A 523 47.40 21.40 45.42
C LEU A 523 47.35 22.37 46.61
N PHE A 524 47.49 21.83 47.81
CA PHE A 524 47.65 22.59 49.04
C PHE A 524 49.12 22.63 49.40
N LYS A 525 49.65 23.84 49.58
CA LYS A 525 50.99 24.05 50.11
C LYS A 525 50.90 24.17 51.64
N VAL A 526 51.56 23.26 52.35
CA VAL A 526 51.71 23.34 53.80
C VAL A 526 53.08 23.93 54.10
N ASN A 527 53.12 25.20 54.50
CA ASN A 527 54.37 25.84 54.89
C ASN A 527 54.73 25.44 56.33
N PHE A 528 56.02 25.22 56.59
CA PHE A 528 56.52 24.99 57.93
C PHE A 528 57.04 26.31 58.49
N VAL A 529 56.43 26.80 59.57
CA VAL A 529 56.81 28.06 60.21
C VAL A 529 56.88 27.90 61.73
N ASP A 530 57.73 28.70 62.38
CA ASP A 530 57.79 28.78 63.85
C ASP A 530 56.65 29.64 64.41
N GLU A 531 56.60 29.77 65.74
CA GLU A 531 55.59 30.59 66.44
C GLU A 531 55.62 32.08 66.05
N ASN A 532 56.73 32.55 65.48
CA ASN A 532 56.94 33.92 65.02
C ASN A 532 56.73 34.06 63.51
N GLY A 533 56.36 32.99 62.80
CA GLY A 533 56.14 32.96 61.36
C GLY A 533 57.41 32.80 60.50
N HIS A 534 58.59 32.54 61.09
CA HIS A 534 59.80 32.26 60.31
C HIS A 534 59.80 30.86 59.73
N ALA A 535 60.28 30.72 58.49
CA ALA A 535 60.31 29.44 57.80
C ALA A 535 61.20 28.41 58.52
N LEU A 536 60.64 27.24 58.81
CA LEU A 536 61.35 26.09 59.33
C LEU A 536 61.77 25.17 58.19
N THR A 537 62.93 24.54 58.32
CA THR A 537 63.34 23.46 57.42
C THR A 537 63.14 22.13 58.14
N ILE A 538 62.12 21.37 57.74
CA ILE A 538 61.84 20.03 58.25
C ILE A 538 62.21 19.02 57.17
N ASN A 539 63.11 18.08 57.48
CA ASN A 539 63.60 17.06 56.53
C ASN A 539 64.09 17.64 55.19
N GLY A 540 64.79 18.78 55.23
CA GLY A 540 65.33 19.44 54.04
C GLY A 540 64.32 20.22 53.20
N LYS A 541 63.06 20.32 53.63
CA LYS A 541 62.00 21.08 52.95
C LYS A 541 61.49 22.22 53.83
N THR A 542 61.14 23.34 53.21
CA THR A 542 60.49 24.48 53.89
C THR A 542 58.96 24.45 53.77
N PHE A 543 58.44 23.53 52.97
CA PHE A 543 57.02 23.27 52.81
C PHE A 543 56.80 21.85 52.28
N ASP A 544 55.57 21.37 52.41
CA ASP A 544 55.09 20.17 51.74
C ASP A 544 53.92 20.50 50.80
N THR A 545 53.63 19.56 49.90
CA THR A 545 52.52 19.71 48.96
C THR A 545 51.58 18.51 49.10
N ILE A 546 50.31 18.80 49.36
CA ILE A 546 49.25 17.80 49.40
C ILE A 546 48.38 18.01 48.17
N SER A 547 48.02 16.94 47.46
CA SER A 547 47.03 17.01 46.39
C SER A 547 45.76 16.27 46.79
N GLY A 548 44.59 16.87 46.56
CA GLY A 548 43.30 16.22 46.82
C GLY A 548 42.19 16.75 45.91
N ASN A 549 41.08 16.02 45.83
CA ASN A 549 39.92 16.49 45.06
C ASN A 549 39.29 17.70 45.79
N PRO A 550 38.77 18.70 45.07
CA PRO A 550 38.09 19.83 45.69
C PRO A 550 36.97 19.37 46.64
N GLY A 551 36.97 19.87 47.88
CA GLY A 551 35.94 19.56 48.88
C GLY A 551 36.13 18.25 49.65
N THR A 552 37.15 17.44 49.35
CA THR A 552 37.44 16.24 50.16
C THR A 552 38.25 16.61 51.40
N GLN A 553 37.88 16.06 52.57
CA GLN A 553 38.71 16.15 53.77
C GLN A 553 40.06 15.45 53.52
N TRP A 554 41.13 16.10 53.95
CA TRP A 554 42.47 15.52 53.94
C TRP A 554 43.04 15.52 55.35
N THR A 555 43.89 14.54 55.61
CA THR A 555 44.69 14.46 56.83
C THR A 555 46.14 14.72 56.44
N TYR A 556 46.81 15.59 57.21
CA TYR A 556 48.23 15.83 57.07
C TYR A 556 48.93 15.53 58.38
N THR A 557 49.87 14.59 58.34
CA THR A 557 50.71 14.28 59.48
C THR A 557 51.88 15.24 59.47
N ILE A 558 51.98 16.08 60.51
CA ILE A 558 53.11 17.00 60.66
C ILE A 558 54.39 16.17 60.78
N PRO A 559 55.40 16.39 59.92
CA PRO A 559 56.66 15.67 60.03
C PRO A 559 57.39 16.08 61.31
N ILE A 560 57.91 15.10 62.06
CA ILE A 560 58.62 15.32 63.32
C ILE A 560 59.96 16.00 63.02
N ALA A 561 60.17 17.19 63.57
CA ALA A 561 61.50 17.82 63.62
C ALA A 561 62.32 17.14 64.74
N ASN A 562 63.59 16.83 64.49
CA ASN A 562 64.48 16.33 65.55
C ASN A 562 64.76 17.46 66.56
N GLY A 563 64.07 17.43 67.70
CA GLY A 563 64.22 18.37 68.81
C GLY A 563 62.89 18.65 69.49
#